data_AF-A0A0Q1G6M3-F1
#
_entry.id   AF-A0A0Q1G6M3-F1
#
_cell.length_a   1.000
_cell.length_b   1.000
_cell.length_c   1.000
_cell.angle_alpha   90.00
_cell.angle_beta   90.00
_cell.angle_gamma   90.00
#
_symmetry.space_group_name_H-M   'P 1'
#
loop_
_entity.id
_entity.type
_entity.pdbx_description
1 polymer ?
#
loop_
_entity_poly.entity_id
_entity_poly.type
_entity_poly.pdbx_seq_one_letter_code
_entity_poly.pdbx_strand_id
1 'polypeptide(L)'
;QKIFRLIYEIRRWHYGQTLPWGDGGQRLLPGDLYLEYSKKISNYRRKFMTRVENFLRIYPELMRDAAKTLNGLFKNDDYPDLRDLRNKFAFEVRFSPISEADDLRVKLQDDEVEKLKRQIESRQSSLQEEAMRDLWGRVYEVVKPLADKLNDPKGIFRDSLVEKVHDLTNLLPRLNIAGDKALNDMTNEIRAKLCKHSPAELRDLEGVRGKVAKEADEILDRMKGYVGGSR
;
A
#
# COMPACT_ATOMS: atom_id res chain seq x y z
N GLN A 1 -9.11 18.40 -10.18
CA GLN A 1 -8.14 18.17 -9.07
C GLN A 1 -8.67 17.31 -7.90
N LYS A 2 -9.92 17.44 -7.43
CA LYS A 2 -10.41 16.72 -6.22
C LYS A 2 -10.59 15.20 -6.38
N ILE A 3 -10.93 14.71 -7.59
CA ILE A 3 -11.11 13.28 -7.87
C ILE A 3 -9.76 12.54 -7.91
N PHE A 4 -8.77 13.05 -8.65
CA PHE A 4 -7.44 12.44 -8.73
C PHE A 4 -6.75 12.30 -7.37
N ARG A 5 -6.90 13.31 -6.49
CA ARG A 5 -6.37 13.24 -5.13
C ARG A 5 -6.97 12.07 -4.33
N LEU A 6 -8.28 11.81 -4.50
CA LEU A 6 -8.95 10.67 -3.89
C LEU A 6 -8.41 9.35 -4.43
N ILE A 7 -8.25 9.25 -5.75
CA ILE A 7 -7.76 8.01 -6.39
C ILE A 7 -6.38 7.66 -5.84
N TYR A 8 -5.50 8.67 -5.71
CA TYR A 8 -4.18 8.48 -5.15
C TYR A 8 -4.22 8.06 -3.67
N GLU A 9 -5.07 8.69 -2.87
CA GLU A 9 -5.29 8.30 -1.46
C GLU A 9 -5.75 6.84 -1.36
N ILE A 10 -6.73 6.44 -2.18
CA ILE A 10 -7.28 5.08 -2.19
C ILE A 10 -6.22 4.06 -2.58
N ARG A 11 -5.46 4.32 -3.66
CA ARG A 11 -4.39 3.41 -4.10
C ARG A 11 -3.32 3.25 -3.04
N ARG A 12 -2.87 4.36 -2.44
CA ARG A 12 -1.88 4.33 -1.36
C ARG A 12 -2.37 3.51 -0.17
N TRP A 13 -3.62 3.75 0.26
CA TRP A 13 -4.20 2.99 1.38
C TRP A 13 -4.36 1.51 1.01
N HIS A 14 -4.87 1.20 -0.18
CA HIS A 14 -5.02 -0.18 -0.68
C HIS A 14 -3.69 -0.93 -0.69
N TYR A 15 -2.62 -0.32 -1.22
CA TYR A 15 -1.28 -0.91 -1.22
C TYR A 15 -0.74 -1.13 0.19
N GLY A 16 -1.05 -0.23 1.13
CA GLY A 16 -0.72 -0.43 2.54
C GLY A 16 -1.37 -1.68 3.14
N GLN A 17 -2.63 -1.95 2.80
CA GLN A 17 -3.40 -3.07 3.38
C GLN A 17 -3.23 -4.42 2.69
N THR A 18 -2.44 -4.49 1.61
CA THR A 18 -2.35 -5.68 0.77
C THR A 18 -0.93 -5.93 0.29
N LEU A 19 -0.60 -7.16 -0.10
CA LEU A 19 0.71 -7.53 -0.64
C LEU A 19 0.63 -7.74 -2.15
N PRO A 20 1.69 -7.46 -2.92
CA PRO A 20 1.72 -7.82 -4.34
C PRO A 20 1.51 -9.33 -4.53
N TRP A 21 0.79 -9.70 -5.59
CA TRP A 21 0.58 -11.09 -6.02
C TRP A 21 0.83 -11.19 -7.52
N GLY A 22 2.11 -11.19 -7.89
CA GLY A 22 2.57 -11.22 -9.27
C GLY A 22 2.33 -9.92 -10.03
N ASP A 23 2.62 -9.95 -11.33
CA ASP A 23 2.74 -8.73 -12.13
C ASP A 23 1.41 -8.15 -12.63
N GLY A 24 0.32 -8.91 -12.51
CA GLY A 24 -1.01 -8.54 -13.04
C GLY A 24 -1.76 -7.48 -12.22
N GLY A 25 -1.10 -6.82 -11.26
CA GLY A 25 -1.73 -5.88 -10.32
C GLY A 25 -2.66 -6.55 -9.30
N GLN A 26 -2.69 -7.88 -9.27
CA GLN A 26 -3.37 -8.67 -8.26
C GLN A 26 -2.65 -8.51 -6.93
N ARG A 27 -3.39 -8.59 -5.82
CA ARG A 27 -2.85 -8.39 -4.49
C ARG A 27 -3.48 -9.34 -3.49
N LEU A 28 -2.66 -9.82 -2.54
CA LEU A 28 -3.12 -10.61 -1.40
C LEU A 28 -3.71 -9.70 -0.33
N LEU A 29 -4.90 -10.06 0.13
CA LEU A 29 -5.54 -9.48 1.30
C LEU A 29 -5.61 -10.55 2.40
N PRO A 30 -4.93 -10.36 3.55
CA PRO A 30 -5.09 -11.26 4.69
C PRO A 30 -6.56 -11.36 5.12
N GLY A 31 -6.99 -12.56 5.49
CA GLY A 31 -8.37 -12.83 5.93
C GLY A 31 -8.78 -11.93 7.11
N ASP A 32 -7.87 -11.73 8.06
CA ASP A 32 -8.08 -10.88 9.25
C ASP A 32 -8.39 -9.41 8.91
N LEU A 33 -7.92 -8.93 7.75
CA LEU A 33 -8.17 -7.56 7.29
C LEU A 33 -9.44 -7.44 6.44
N TYR A 34 -10.08 -8.55 6.05
CA TYR A 34 -11.16 -8.54 5.05
C TYR A 34 -12.33 -7.62 5.42
N LEU A 35 -12.84 -7.71 6.65
CA LEU A 35 -14.01 -6.95 7.08
C LEU A 35 -13.70 -5.45 7.15
N GLU A 36 -12.56 -5.07 7.75
CA GLU A 36 -12.12 -3.68 7.85
C GLU A 36 -11.87 -3.09 6.46
N TYR A 37 -11.19 -3.85 5.61
CA TYR A 37 -10.86 -3.47 4.25
C TYR A 37 -12.13 -3.21 3.42
N SER A 38 -13.08 -4.16 3.44
CA SER A 38 -14.34 -4.08 2.68
C SER A 38 -15.19 -2.89 3.11
N LYS A 39 -15.25 -2.61 4.41
CA LYS A 39 -15.95 -1.43 4.96
C LYS A 39 -15.31 -0.13 4.47
N LYS A 40 -13.98 -0.03 4.51
CA LYS A 40 -13.26 1.17 4.09
C LYS A 40 -13.35 1.39 2.57
N ILE A 41 -13.20 0.34 1.76
CA ILE A 41 -13.39 0.42 0.30
C ILE A 41 -14.80 0.87 -0.07
N SER A 42 -15.82 0.39 0.63
CA SER A 42 -17.20 0.82 0.41
C SER A 42 -17.39 2.31 0.72
N ASN A 43 -16.74 2.83 1.76
CA ASN A 43 -16.74 4.26 2.07
C ASN A 43 -16.03 5.06 0.96
N TYR A 44 -14.88 4.58 0.49
CA TYR A 44 -14.13 5.21 -0.60
C TYR A 44 -14.91 5.24 -1.91
N ARG A 45 -15.58 4.15 -2.27
CA ARG A 45 -16.49 4.09 -3.42
C ARG A 45 -17.57 5.15 -3.31
N ARG A 46 -18.22 5.29 -2.15
CA ARG A 46 -19.23 6.34 -1.93
C ARG A 46 -18.66 7.74 -2.14
N LYS A 47 -17.52 8.05 -1.52
CA LYS A 47 -16.83 9.34 -1.69
C LYS A 47 -16.46 9.62 -3.14
N PHE A 48 -16.02 8.60 -3.87
CA PHE A 48 -15.68 8.70 -5.28
C PHE A 48 -16.91 9.05 -6.11
N MET A 49 -17.99 8.29 -5.98
CA MET A 49 -19.24 8.55 -6.71
C MET A 49 -19.80 9.93 -6.39
N THR A 50 -19.79 10.36 -5.12
CA THR A 50 -20.20 11.73 -4.74
C THR A 50 -19.34 12.80 -5.42
N ARG A 51 -18.03 12.59 -5.56
CA ARG A 51 -17.14 13.56 -6.24
C ARG A 51 -17.35 13.57 -7.76
N VAL A 52 -17.67 12.43 -8.36
CA VAL A 52 -18.04 12.32 -9.77
C VAL A 52 -19.36 13.06 -10.03
N GLU A 53 -20.41 12.83 -9.25
CA GLU A 53 -21.70 13.52 -9.41
C GLU A 53 -21.56 15.05 -9.24
N ASN A 54 -20.76 15.50 -8.26
CA ASN A 54 -20.45 16.92 -8.11
C ASN A 54 -19.72 17.50 -9.33
N PHE A 55 -18.83 16.74 -9.97
CA PHE A 55 -18.15 17.16 -11.19
C PHE A 55 -19.10 17.21 -12.39
N LEU A 56 -19.94 16.19 -12.56
CA LEU A 56 -20.94 16.15 -13.64
C LEU A 56 -21.93 17.32 -13.53
N ARG A 57 -22.30 17.74 -12.32
CA ARG A 57 -23.18 18.90 -12.11
C ARG A 57 -22.58 20.22 -12.61
N ILE A 58 -21.27 20.42 -12.45
CA ILE A 58 -20.58 21.66 -12.88
C ILE A 58 -20.07 21.57 -14.32
N TYR A 59 -20.07 20.38 -14.92
CA TYR A 59 -19.53 20.16 -16.27
C TYR A 59 -20.14 21.07 -17.35
N PRO A 60 -21.46 21.32 -17.40
CA PRO A 60 -22.03 22.25 -18.39
C PRO A 60 -21.55 23.71 -18.21
N GLU A 61 -21.26 24.12 -16.98
CA GLU A 61 -20.66 25.43 -16.71
C GLU A 61 -19.21 25.49 -17.20
N LEU A 62 -18.43 24.44 -16.93
CA LEU A 62 -17.05 24.32 -17.43
C LEU A 62 -16.98 24.34 -18.96
N MET A 63 -17.94 23.69 -19.65
CA MET A 63 -18.03 23.76 -21.11
C MET A 63 -18.33 25.19 -21.61
N ARG A 64 -19.26 25.90 -20.96
CA ARG A 64 -19.58 27.30 -21.31
C ARG A 64 -18.38 28.23 -21.10
N ASP A 65 -17.62 28.02 -20.03
CA ASP A 65 -16.41 28.80 -19.79
C ASP A 65 -15.30 28.44 -20.78
N ALA A 66 -15.12 27.16 -21.11
CA ALA A 66 -14.20 26.73 -22.15
C ALA A 66 -14.55 27.34 -23.52
N ALA A 67 -15.84 27.42 -23.87
CA ALA A 67 -16.30 28.06 -25.09
C ALA A 67 -15.93 29.56 -25.15
N LYS A 68 -16.03 30.27 -24.02
CA LYS A 68 -15.58 31.67 -23.93
C LYS A 68 -14.07 31.81 -24.08
N THR A 69 -13.30 30.92 -23.45
CA THR A 69 -11.83 30.99 -23.44
C THR A 69 -11.22 30.57 -24.78
N LEU A 70 -11.75 29.52 -25.40
CA LEU A 70 -11.25 28.98 -26.67
C LEU A 70 -11.76 29.75 -27.89
N ASN A 71 -12.75 30.64 -27.72
CA ASN A 71 -13.35 31.42 -28.80
C ASN A 71 -13.77 30.52 -29.98
N GLY A 72 -13.69 30.98 -31.24
CA GLY A 72 -14.03 30.21 -32.44
C GLY A 72 -13.26 28.89 -32.67
N LEU A 73 -12.36 28.49 -31.76
CA LEU A 73 -11.73 27.17 -31.74
C LEU A 73 -12.51 26.13 -30.91
N PHE A 74 -13.56 26.55 -30.18
CA PHE A 74 -14.42 25.63 -29.45
C PHE A 74 -15.24 24.77 -30.42
N LYS A 75 -15.09 23.45 -30.30
CA LYS A 75 -15.93 22.46 -30.98
C LYS A 75 -16.68 21.64 -29.94
N ASN A 76 -18.00 21.59 -30.06
CA ASN A 76 -18.82 20.84 -29.11
C ASN A 76 -18.51 19.33 -29.15
N ASP A 77 -18.20 18.79 -30.32
CA ASP A 77 -17.94 17.36 -30.54
C ASP A 77 -16.64 16.87 -29.87
N ASP A 78 -15.74 17.79 -29.48
CA ASP A 78 -14.52 17.45 -28.73
C ASP A 78 -14.82 17.11 -27.26
N TYR A 79 -16.06 17.34 -26.81
CA TYR A 79 -16.50 17.18 -25.43
C TYR A 79 -17.60 16.11 -25.33
N PRO A 80 -17.41 15.05 -24.51
CA PRO A 80 -18.43 14.02 -24.35
C PRO A 80 -19.67 14.58 -23.64
N ASP A 81 -20.84 14.05 -23.98
CA ASP A 81 -22.06 14.39 -23.25
C ASP A 81 -22.02 13.87 -21.79
N LEU A 82 -22.98 14.32 -20.96
CA LEU A 82 -23.03 13.94 -19.55
C LEU A 82 -23.21 12.43 -19.32
N ARG A 83 -23.92 11.73 -20.20
CA ARG A 83 -24.17 10.29 -20.09
C ARG A 83 -22.89 9.52 -20.39
N ASP A 84 -22.22 9.86 -21.49
CA ASP A 84 -20.95 9.25 -21.88
C ASP A 84 -19.86 9.55 -20.87
N LEU A 85 -19.79 10.79 -20.40
CA LEU A 85 -18.84 11.20 -19.37
C LEU A 85 -19.06 10.46 -18.05
N ARG A 86 -20.32 10.23 -17.64
CA ARG A 86 -20.64 9.42 -16.46
C ARG A 86 -20.10 7.99 -16.61
N ASN A 87 -20.28 7.37 -17.78
CA ASN A 87 -19.83 6.00 -18.05
C ASN A 87 -18.29 5.86 -18.05
N LYS A 88 -17.55 6.96 -18.24
CA LYS A 88 -16.08 6.94 -18.12
C LYS A 88 -15.57 6.83 -16.67
N PHE A 89 -16.43 6.98 -15.67
CA PHE A 89 -16.06 6.82 -14.27
C PHE A 89 -16.56 5.49 -13.70
N ALA A 90 -15.62 4.65 -13.28
CA ALA A 90 -15.90 3.39 -12.61
C ALA A 90 -15.03 3.21 -11.36
N PHE A 91 -15.58 2.53 -10.36
CA PHE A 91 -14.87 2.11 -9.16
C PHE A 91 -15.29 0.69 -8.80
N GLU A 92 -14.36 -0.25 -8.93
CA GLU A 92 -14.61 -1.67 -8.68
C GLU A 92 -13.43 -2.30 -7.95
N VAL A 93 -13.73 -3.19 -6.99
CA VAL A 93 -12.79 -4.06 -6.32
C VAL A 93 -13.40 -5.46 -6.37
N ARG A 94 -12.67 -6.43 -6.92
CA ARG A 94 -13.09 -7.82 -7.01
C ARG A 94 -12.25 -8.68 -6.07
N PHE A 95 -12.90 -9.59 -5.38
CA PHE A 95 -12.25 -10.60 -4.55
C PHE A 95 -12.35 -11.94 -5.27
N SER A 96 -11.23 -12.63 -5.40
CA SER A 96 -11.17 -13.98 -5.95
C SER A 96 -10.39 -14.85 -4.99
N PRO A 97 -10.81 -16.10 -4.73
CA PRO A 97 -9.99 -17.03 -3.97
C PRO A 97 -8.66 -17.27 -4.68
N ILE A 98 -7.61 -17.50 -3.92
CA ILE A 98 -6.34 -17.99 -4.46
C ILE A 98 -6.61 -19.41 -4.93
N SER A 99 -6.33 -19.72 -6.20
CA SER A 99 -6.46 -21.10 -6.70
C SER A 99 -5.36 -21.95 -6.06
N GLU A 100 -5.76 -23.00 -5.33
CA GLU A 100 -4.85 -24.01 -4.77
C GLU A 100 -4.48 -25.04 -5.83
N ALA A 101 -3.30 -25.65 -5.71
CA ALA A 101 -2.83 -26.68 -6.66
C ALA A 101 -3.77 -27.89 -6.74
N ASP A 102 -4.54 -28.14 -5.67
CA ASP A 102 -5.51 -29.23 -5.56
C ASP A 102 -6.87 -28.95 -6.24
N ASP A 103 -7.16 -27.71 -6.69
CA ASP A 103 -8.40 -27.38 -7.42
C ASP A 103 -8.27 -27.62 -8.94
N LEU A 104 -7.25 -28.35 -9.39
CA LEU A 104 -7.10 -28.79 -10.77
C LEU A 104 -8.12 -29.88 -11.11
N ARG A 105 -9.34 -29.47 -11.49
CA ARG A 105 -10.41 -30.38 -11.96
C ARG A 105 -10.21 -30.87 -13.39
N VAL A 106 -8.96 -31.15 -13.80
CA VAL A 106 -8.62 -31.54 -15.17
C VAL A 106 -8.17 -33.01 -15.18
N LYS A 107 -8.79 -33.84 -16.01
CA LYS A 107 -8.34 -35.21 -16.30
C LYS A 107 -7.12 -35.17 -17.24
N LEU A 108 -5.97 -34.76 -16.73
CA LEU A 108 -4.68 -34.86 -17.43
C LEU A 108 -3.95 -36.15 -16.99
N GLN A 109 -2.98 -36.63 -17.79
CA GLN A 109 -2.14 -37.77 -17.39
C GLN A 109 -1.29 -37.39 -16.16
N ASP A 110 -1.07 -38.34 -15.25
CA ASP A 110 -0.48 -38.09 -13.93
C ASP A 110 0.87 -37.34 -13.99
N ASP A 111 1.70 -37.60 -15.01
CA ASP A 111 3.00 -36.94 -15.19
C ASP A 111 2.88 -35.45 -15.59
N GLU A 112 1.84 -35.07 -16.33
CA GLU A 112 1.58 -33.66 -16.70
C GLU A 112 0.95 -32.90 -15.54
N VAL A 113 0.10 -33.55 -14.75
CA VAL A 113 -0.47 -33.00 -13.52
C VAL A 113 0.64 -32.70 -12.51
N GLU A 114 1.58 -33.62 -12.29
CA GLU A 114 2.68 -33.41 -11.35
C GLU A 114 3.65 -32.31 -11.80
N LYS A 115 3.91 -32.18 -13.11
CA LYS A 115 4.68 -31.03 -13.64
C LYS A 115 3.95 -29.70 -13.40
N LEU A 116 2.64 -29.67 -13.64
CA LEU A 116 1.83 -28.46 -13.44
C LEU A 116 1.73 -28.08 -11.96
N LYS A 117 1.55 -29.05 -11.06
CA LYS A 117 1.58 -28.82 -9.60
C LYS A 117 2.90 -28.21 -9.15
N ARG A 118 4.04 -28.79 -9.56
CA ARG A 118 5.37 -28.22 -9.24
C ARG A 118 5.55 -26.80 -9.75
N GLN A 119 5.01 -26.49 -10.94
CA GLN A 119 5.01 -25.11 -11.47
C GLN A 119 4.15 -24.16 -10.62
N ILE A 120 2.98 -24.61 -10.17
CA ILE A 120 2.09 -23.81 -9.30
C ILE A 120 2.76 -23.59 -7.94
N GLU A 121 3.31 -24.63 -7.31
CA GLU A 121 4.01 -24.55 -6.03
C GLU A 121 5.24 -23.63 -6.12
N SER A 122 6.08 -23.81 -7.15
CA SER A 122 7.23 -22.94 -7.39
C SER A 122 6.81 -21.49 -7.56
N ARG A 123 5.75 -21.23 -8.32
CA ARG A 123 5.19 -19.88 -8.49
C ARG A 123 4.67 -19.32 -7.17
N GLN A 124 3.93 -20.11 -6.39
CA GLN A 124 3.42 -19.69 -5.08
C GLN A 124 4.57 -19.35 -4.12
N SER A 125 5.63 -20.16 -4.09
CA SER A 125 6.83 -19.88 -3.29
C SER A 125 7.49 -18.57 -3.69
N SER A 126 7.73 -18.35 -4.99
CA SER A 126 8.32 -17.10 -5.47
C SER A 126 7.46 -15.86 -5.15
N LEU A 127 6.13 -16.00 -5.22
CA LEU A 127 5.20 -14.94 -4.86
C LEU A 127 5.20 -14.65 -3.35
N GLN A 128 5.33 -15.69 -2.52
CA GLN A 128 5.49 -15.52 -1.07
C GLN A 128 6.81 -14.81 -0.73
N GLU A 129 7.91 -15.18 -1.37
CA GLU A 129 9.21 -14.51 -1.21
C GLU A 129 9.15 -13.04 -1.66
N GLU A 130 8.47 -12.73 -2.75
CA GLU A 130 8.24 -11.35 -3.20
C GLU A 130 7.41 -10.55 -2.19
N ALA A 131 6.30 -11.12 -1.72
CA ALA A 131 5.46 -10.51 -0.69
C ALA A 131 6.24 -10.26 0.61
N MET A 132 7.12 -11.19 1.00
CA MET A 132 7.98 -11.05 2.17
C MET A 132 9.02 -9.94 1.97
N ARG A 133 9.67 -9.90 0.80
CA ARG A 133 10.62 -8.82 0.45
C ARG A 133 9.94 -7.45 0.45
N ASP A 134 8.72 -7.35 -0.06
CA ASP A 134 7.92 -6.12 0.01
C ASP A 134 7.67 -5.69 1.45
N LEU A 135 7.36 -6.62 2.36
CA LEU A 135 7.22 -6.32 3.79
C LEU A 135 8.51 -5.78 4.40
N TRP A 136 9.64 -6.46 4.21
CA TRP A 136 10.95 -5.99 4.69
C TRP A 136 11.31 -4.61 4.12
N GLY A 137 11.04 -4.40 2.83
CA GLY A 137 11.23 -3.11 2.17
C GLY A 137 10.39 -1.99 2.81
N ARG A 138 9.10 -2.24 3.10
CA ARG A 138 8.23 -1.26 3.78
C ARG A 138 8.76 -0.87 5.16
N VAL A 139 9.28 -1.84 5.92
CA VAL A 139 9.89 -1.55 7.23
C VAL A 139 11.11 -0.66 7.05
N TYR A 140 11.97 -0.98 6.08
CA TYR A 140 13.19 -0.22 5.82
C TYR A 140 12.87 1.23 5.41
N GLU A 141 11.91 1.43 4.51
CA GLU A 141 11.45 2.75 4.03
C GLU A 141 10.86 3.63 5.14
N VAL A 142 10.36 3.02 6.23
CA VAL A 142 9.78 3.76 7.35
C VAL A 142 10.80 4.01 8.47
N VAL A 143 11.69 3.06 8.74
CA VAL A 143 12.72 3.17 9.79
C VAL A 143 13.90 4.04 9.34
N LYS A 144 14.32 3.96 8.07
CA LYS A 144 15.49 4.71 7.57
C LYS A 144 15.34 6.22 7.73
N PRO A 145 14.24 6.87 7.29
CA PRO A 145 14.12 8.31 7.45
C PRO A 145 13.99 8.73 8.92
N LEU A 146 13.51 7.84 9.80
CA LEU A 146 13.53 8.08 11.25
C LEU A 146 14.97 8.09 11.77
N ALA A 147 15.77 7.07 11.47
CA ALA A 147 17.18 7.01 11.88
C ALA A 147 17.97 8.23 11.36
N ASP A 148 17.86 8.53 10.06
CA ASP A 148 18.54 9.67 9.42
C ASP A 148 18.21 11.01 10.11
N LYS A 149 16.94 11.20 10.51
CA LYS A 149 16.49 12.43 11.16
C LYS A 149 16.82 12.49 12.63
N LEU A 150 16.79 11.38 13.34
CA LEU A 150 17.15 11.37 14.77
C LEU A 150 18.66 11.51 14.96
N ASN A 151 19.48 11.03 14.02
CA ASN A 151 20.94 11.17 14.02
C ASN A 151 21.45 12.60 13.80
N ASP A 152 20.66 13.47 13.17
CA ASP A 152 21.00 14.90 13.05
C ASP A 152 20.52 15.63 14.33
N PRO A 153 21.40 16.11 15.22
CA PRO A 153 20.99 16.79 16.46
C PRO A 153 20.15 18.04 16.21
N LYS A 154 20.35 18.71 15.07
CA LYS A 154 19.60 19.91 14.64
C LYS A 154 18.42 19.56 13.72
N GLY A 155 18.26 18.29 13.37
CA GLY A 155 17.25 17.83 12.44
C GLY A 155 15.86 18.05 13.01
N ILE A 156 14.99 18.74 12.28
CA ILE A 156 13.57 18.84 12.64
C ILE A 156 12.84 17.65 11.99
N PHE A 157 12.13 16.86 12.79
CA PHE A 157 11.25 15.79 12.31
C PHE A 157 9.79 16.08 12.66
N ARG A 158 8.88 15.57 11.83
CA ARG A 158 7.42 15.71 12.02
C ARG A 158 6.88 14.52 12.81
N ASP A 159 5.83 14.73 13.59
CA ASP A 159 5.14 13.66 14.36
C ASP A 159 4.73 12.49 13.46
N SER A 160 4.28 12.81 12.25
CA SER A 160 3.91 11.85 11.21
C SER A 160 5.01 10.82 10.87
N LEU A 161 6.28 11.09 11.19
CA LEU A 161 7.36 10.14 10.97
C LEU A 161 7.32 8.99 11.99
N VAL A 162 7.11 9.31 13.26
CA VAL A 162 6.96 8.34 14.35
C VAL A 162 5.64 7.60 14.23
N GLU A 163 4.56 8.32 13.89
CA GLU A 163 3.24 7.72 13.66
C GLU A 163 3.27 6.67 12.56
N LYS A 164 3.99 6.91 11.45
CA LYS A 164 4.14 5.92 10.38
C LYS A 164 4.80 4.63 10.85
N VAL A 165 5.81 4.72 11.71
CA VAL A 165 6.49 3.54 12.29
C VAL A 165 5.51 2.76 13.15
N HIS A 166 4.75 3.47 13.99
CA HIS A 166 3.72 2.88 14.83
C HIS A 166 2.61 2.19 13.99
N ASP A 167 2.08 2.88 12.99
CA ASP A 167 1.05 2.34 12.09
C ASP A 167 1.54 1.08 11.36
N LEU A 168 2.77 1.11 10.86
CA LEU A 168 3.35 -0.03 10.17
C LEU A 168 3.55 -1.22 11.12
N THR A 169 4.11 -1.02 12.31
CA THR A 169 4.30 -2.12 13.28
C THR A 169 2.98 -2.73 13.77
N ASN A 170 1.89 -1.99 13.76
CA ASN A 170 0.55 -2.52 14.06
C ASN A 170 -0.04 -3.33 12.91
N LEU A 171 0.32 -3.00 11.68
CA LEU A 171 -0.19 -3.65 10.48
C LEU A 171 0.62 -4.88 10.07
N LEU A 172 1.94 -4.87 10.26
CA LEU A 172 2.85 -5.95 9.86
C LEU A 172 2.44 -7.35 10.32
N PRO A 173 2.03 -7.58 11.58
CA PRO A 173 1.66 -8.93 12.02
C PRO A 173 0.46 -9.49 11.24
N ARG A 174 -0.47 -8.61 10.84
CA ARG A 174 -1.64 -9.01 10.04
C ARG A 174 -1.29 -9.24 8.57
N LEU A 175 -0.24 -8.59 8.07
CA LEU A 175 0.26 -8.80 6.72
C LEU A 175 1.22 -10.00 6.62
N ASN A 176 1.67 -10.57 7.73
CA ASN A 176 2.60 -11.70 7.74
C ASN A 176 1.89 -13.04 7.44
N ILE A 177 1.37 -13.18 6.22
CA ILE A 177 0.61 -14.37 5.77
C ILE A 177 1.48 -15.64 5.80
N ALA A 178 2.80 -15.49 5.59
CA ALA A 178 3.75 -16.61 5.61
C ALA A 178 4.15 -17.07 7.02
N GLY A 179 3.74 -16.36 8.07
CA GLY A 179 4.08 -16.71 9.45
C GLY A 179 5.57 -16.55 9.79
N ASP A 180 6.29 -15.65 9.10
CA ASP A 180 7.72 -15.44 9.30
C ASP A 180 8.00 -14.94 10.73
N LYS A 181 8.71 -15.77 11.51
CA LYS A 181 9.06 -15.46 12.90
C LYS A 181 10.04 -14.29 12.99
N ALA A 182 11.01 -14.19 12.07
CA ALA A 182 12.00 -13.12 12.09
C ALA A 182 11.34 -11.75 11.83
N LEU A 183 10.35 -11.68 10.94
CA LEU A 183 9.59 -10.46 10.71
C LEU A 183 8.79 -10.04 11.95
N ASN A 184 8.15 -11.00 12.63
CA ASN A 184 7.40 -10.73 13.86
C ASN A 184 8.31 -10.28 15.01
N ASP A 185 9.45 -10.96 15.20
CA ASP A 185 10.46 -10.59 16.20
C ASP A 185 11.00 -9.18 15.95
N MET A 186 11.33 -8.86 14.69
CA MET A 186 11.77 -7.52 14.30
C MET A 186 10.69 -6.46 14.54
N THR A 187 9.44 -6.77 14.21
CA THR A 187 8.31 -5.87 14.44
C THR A 187 8.14 -5.55 15.92
N ASN A 188 8.25 -6.56 16.78
CA ASN A 188 8.18 -6.39 18.23
C ASN A 188 9.35 -5.55 18.76
N GLU A 189 10.55 -5.77 18.22
CA GLU A 189 11.73 -5.01 18.60
C GLU A 189 11.62 -3.53 18.19
N ILE A 190 11.18 -3.25 16.96
CA ILE A 190 10.90 -1.89 16.49
C ILE A 190 9.87 -1.21 17.39
N ARG A 191 8.78 -1.91 17.74
CA ARG A 191 7.76 -1.38 18.65
C ARG A 191 8.34 -1.07 20.03
N ALA A 192 9.16 -1.96 20.57
CA ALA A 192 9.73 -1.80 21.91
C ALA A 192 10.81 -0.72 22.01
N LYS A 193 11.60 -0.53 20.94
CA LYS A 193 12.73 0.41 20.89
C LYS A 193 12.33 1.77 20.32
N LEU A 194 11.68 1.78 19.15
CA LEU A 194 11.42 3.00 18.38
C LEU A 194 10.06 3.62 18.68
N CYS A 195 9.06 2.84 19.11
CA CYS A 195 7.72 3.36 19.42
C CYS A 195 7.48 3.60 20.91
N LYS A 196 8.49 3.42 21.77
CA LYS A 196 8.38 3.64 23.22
C LYS A 196 8.23 5.11 23.59
N HIS A 197 8.84 5.99 22.80
CA HIS A 197 8.94 7.42 23.10
C HIS A 197 8.02 8.25 22.21
N SER A 198 7.41 9.27 22.79
CA SER A 198 6.57 10.20 22.03
C SER A 198 7.42 11.15 21.17
N PRO A 199 6.87 11.73 20.08
CA PRO A 199 7.57 12.75 19.30
C PRO A 199 8.02 13.96 20.13
N ALA A 200 7.29 14.30 21.20
CA ALA A 200 7.68 15.38 22.11
C ALA A 200 8.92 15.01 22.92
N GLU A 201 8.96 13.82 23.52
CA GLU A 201 10.12 13.32 24.27
C GLU A 201 11.38 13.28 23.40
N LEU A 202 11.26 12.85 22.14
CA LEU A 202 12.36 12.80 21.19
C LEU A 202 12.90 14.18 20.78
N ARG A 203 12.13 15.26 20.99
CA ARG A 203 12.57 16.65 20.76
C ARG A 203 13.19 17.25 22.02
N ASP A 204 12.59 17.00 23.17
CA ASP A 204 12.95 17.64 24.43
C ASP A 204 14.18 16.97 25.09
N LEU A 205 14.37 15.66 24.85
CA LEU A 205 15.42 14.87 25.48
C LEU A 205 16.47 14.40 24.46
N GLU A 206 17.55 15.17 24.32
CA GLU A 206 18.65 14.87 23.39
C GLU A 206 19.27 13.48 23.63
N GLY A 207 19.42 13.06 24.90
CA GLY A 207 19.93 11.73 25.24
C GLY A 207 19.01 10.58 24.78
N VAL A 208 17.69 10.76 24.86
CA VAL A 208 16.71 9.77 24.38
C VAL A 208 16.74 9.73 22.85
N ARG A 209 16.81 10.90 22.21
CA ARG A 209 16.93 11.02 20.76
C ARG A 209 18.14 10.26 20.22
N GLY A 210 19.32 10.48 20.80
CA GLY A 210 20.55 9.79 20.37
C GLY A 210 20.51 8.29 20.61
N LYS A 211 19.88 7.84 21.71
CA LYS A 211 19.68 6.42 21.99
C LYS A 211 18.76 5.77 20.95
N VAL A 212 17.62 6.37 20.66
CA VAL A 212 16.65 5.84 19.66
C VAL A 212 17.24 5.87 18.26
N ALA A 213 18.06 6.88 17.92
CA ALA A 213 18.78 6.93 16.66
C ALA A 213 19.73 5.73 16.49
N LYS A 214 20.55 5.45 17.52
CA LYS A 214 21.45 4.29 17.54
C LYS A 214 20.69 2.96 17.45
N GLU A 215 19.60 2.82 18.21
CA GLU A 215 18.75 1.64 18.15
C GLU A 215 18.12 1.44 16.76
N ALA A 216 17.74 2.54 16.08
CA ALA A 216 17.22 2.50 14.72
C ALA A 216 18.30 2.08 13.71
N ASP A 217 19.53 2.56 13.84
CA ASP A 217 20.66 2.15 13.00
C ASP A 217 20.99 0.66 13.17
N GLU A 218 21.03 0.15 14.40
CA GLU A 218 21.24 -1.28 14.69
C GLU A 218 20.14 -2.17 14.08
N ILE A 219 18.89 -1.68 14.04
CA ILE A 219 17.79 -2.36 13.36
C ILE A 219 18.02 -2.34 11.83
N LEU A 220 18.35 -1.18 11.25
CA LEU A 220 18.60 -1.05 9.82
C LEU A 220 19.76 -1.92 9.33
N ASP A 221 20.84 -2.01 10.11
CA ASP A 221 21.99 -2.84 9.78
C ASP A 221 21.64 -4.33 9.73
N ARG A 222 20.82 -4.82 10.68
CA ARG A 222 20.32 -6.20 10.62
C ARG A 222 19.35 -6.42 9.46
N MET A 223 18.58 -5.39 9.10
CA MET A 223 17.64 -5.46 7.97
C MET A 223 18.31 -5.49 6.59
N LYS A 224 19.52 -4.95 6.45
CA LYS A 224 20.27 -5.00 5.18
C LYS A 224 20.44 -6.42 4.65
N GLY A 225 20.55 -7.42 5.53
CA GLY A 225 20.60 -8.84 5.14
C GLY A 225 19.33 -9.38 4.47
N TYR A 226 18.16 -8.78 4.78
CA TYR A 226 16.87 -9.19 4.24
C TYR A 226 16.45 -8.38 3.00
N VAL A 227 16.89 -7.11 2.93
CA VAL A 227 16.58 -6.20 1.81
C VAL A 227 17.62 -6.31 0.68
N GLY A 228 18.85 -6.71 0.99
CA GLY A 228 20.02 -6.71 0.10
C GLY A 228 20.07 -7.79 -0.99
N GLY A 229 18.98 -8.54 -1.22
CA GLY A 229 18.85 -9.45 -2.36
C GLY A 229 18.55 -8.74 -3.70
N SER A 230 18.37 -7.41 -3.70
CA SER A 230 18.26 -6.60 -4.92
C SER A 230 19.65 -6.32 -5.51
N ARG A 231 20.08 -7.16 -6.44
CA ARG A 231 20.92 -6.73 -7.56
C ARG A 231 20.11 -6.82 -8.84
#